data_AF-A0AA36PKZ6-F1
#
_entry.id   AF-A0AA36PKZ6-F1
#
_cell.length_a   1.000
_cell.length_b   1.000
_cell.length_c   1.000
_cell.angle_alpha   90.00
_cell.angle_beta   90.00
_cell.angle_gamma   90.00
#
_symmetry.space_group_name_H-M   'P 1'
#
loop_
_entity.id
_entity.type
_entity.pdbx_description
1 polymer ?
#
loop_
_entity_poly.entity_id
_entity_poly.type
_entity_poly.pdbx_seq_one_letter_code
_entity_poly.pdbx_strand_id
1 'polypeptide(L)'
;MSANNSKWIAIIRNKVTGSHSRARVIWEKLPAQHRGILLHSAGMKSEHCRYLWDDFSREELHQLQRGIQRLRALVDTFGQVGTLDFVKESNSSRKSHNQPAPVKTYGPEMIAAQSMANMHYTDN
;
A
#
# COMPACT_ATOMS: atom_id res chain seq x y z
N MET A 1 20.75 33.76 -12.96
CA MET A 1 21.08 32.46 -12.33
C MET A 1 21.03 32.64 -10.81
N SER A 2 19.95 32.23 -10.14
CA SER A 2 19.81 32.34 -8.67
C SER A 2 20.68 31.27 -8.02
N ALA A 3 21.89 31.67 -7.62
CA ALA A 3 22.85 30.76 -7.00
C ALA A 3 22.34 30.28 -5.65
N ASN A 4 22.23 28.95 -5.49
CA ASN A 4 22.45 28.05 -4.33
C ASN A 4 22.44 28.58 -2.87
N ASN A 5 21.89 29.75 -2.57
CA ASN A 5 21.88 30.39 -1.26
C ASN A 5 21.16 29.52 -0.23
N SER A 6 20.08 28.87 -0.64
CA SER A 6 19.35 27.89 0.18
C SER A 6 20.23 26.70 0.57
N LYS A 7 21.07 26.20 -0.34
CA LYS A 7 22.02 25.09 -0.07
C LYS A 7 23.11 25.53 0.90
N TRP A 8 23.71 26.69 0.69
CA TRP A 8 24.77 27.22 1.57
C TRP A 8 24.25 27.57 2.97
N ILE A 9 23.05 28.16 3.06
CA ILE A 9 22.40 28.41 4.36
C ILE A 9 22.11 27.09 5.08
N ALA A 10 21.69 26.04 4.38
CA ALA A 10 21.50 24.73 4.99
C ALA A 10 22.80 24.14 5.55
N ILE A 11 23.91 24.26 4.80
CA ILE A 11 25.25 23.79 5.23
C ILE A 11 25.74 24.56 6.46
N ILE A 12 25.63 25.89 6.45
CA ILE A 12 26.05 26.75 7.58
C ILE A 12 25.22 26.45 8.82
N ARG A 13 23.89 26.35 8.66
CA ARG A 13 22.98 26.01 9.77
C ARG A 13 23.37 24.67 10.39
N ASN A 14 23.71 23.67 9.57
CA ASN A 14 24.17 22.36 10.03
C ASN A 14 25.49 22.44 10.84
N LYS A 15 26.42 23.32 10.46
CA LYS A 15 27.67 23.55 11.20
C LYS A 15 27.50 24.33 12.50
N VAL A 16 26.58 25.31 12.55
CA VAL A 16 26.43 26.23 13.70
C VAL A 16 25.54 25.67 14.80
N THR A 17 24.43 24.99 14.46
CA THR A 17 23.47 24.54 15.47
C THR A 17 23.68 23.11 15.93
N GLY A 18 24.74 22.42 15.49
CA GLY A 18 24.96 21.00 15.76
C GLY A 18 23.84 20.14 15.19
N SER A 19 23.92 19.78 13.90
CA SER A 19 23.17 18.68 13.26
C SER A 19 21.76 18.39 13.81
N HIS A 20 20.91 19.40 13.96
CA HIS A 20 19.48 19.21 14.21
C HIS A 20 18.84 18.74 12.90
N SER A 21 18.98 17.45 12.62
CA SER A 21 18.29 16.80 11.52
C SER A 21 16.79 17.03 11.70
N ARG A 22 16.16 17.80 10.81
CA ARG A 22 14.70 17.98 10.82
C ARG A 22 13.99 16.63 10.70
N ALA A 23 14.58 15.70 9.94
CA ALA A 23 14.06 14.35 9.79
C ALA A 23 14.10 13.58 11.13
N ARG A 24 15.15 13.76 11.94
CA ARG A 24 15.19 13.26 13.33
C ARG A 24 14.05 13.80 14.15
N VAL A 25 13.88 15.13 14.19
CA VAL A 25 12.82 15.76 14.98
C VAL A 25 11.44 15.26 14.58
N ILE A 26 11.20 15.05 13.29
CA ILE A 26 9.94 14.51 12.78
C ILE A 26 9.79 13.04 13.17
N TRP A 27 10.82 12.22 12.99
CA TRP A 27 10.82 10.80 13.36
C TRP A 27 10.47 10.59 14.84
N GLU A 28 11.13 11.33 15.73
CA GLU A 28 10.92 11.22 17.17
C GLU A 28 9.50 11.65 17.60
N LYS A 29 8.85 12.53 16.83
CA LYS A 29 7.47 12.98 17.09
C LYS A 29 6.40 12.11 16.42
N LEU A 30 6.77 11.25 15.47
CA LEU A 30 5.81 10.45 14.72
C LEU A 30 5.24 9.32 15.59
N PRO A 31 3.90 9.14 15.66
CA PRO A 31 3.29 7.97 16.26
C PRO A 31 3.74 6.68 15.59
N ALA A 32 3.77 5.57 16.33
CA ALA A 32 4.22 4.27 15.84
C ALA A 32 3.48 3.81 14.56
N GLN A 33 2.19 4.13 14.43
CA GLN A 33 1.39 3.82 13.25
C GLN A 33 1.94 4.52 12.00
N HIS A 34 2.32 5.79 12.12
CA HIS A 34 2.86 6.57 11.00
C HIS A 34 4.28 6.13 10.65
N ARG A 35 5.10 5.77 11.66
CA ARG A 35 6.41 5.15 11.44
C ARG A 35 6.26 3.86 10.61
N GLY A 36 5.27 3.04 10.92
CA GLY A 36 4.96 1.82 10.16
C GLY A 36 4.70 2.08 8.67
N ILE A 37 3.93 3.13 8.33
CA ILE A 37 3.66 3.52 6.93
C ILE A 37 4.95 3.92 6.21
N LEU A 38 5.80 4.73 6.86
CA LEU A 38 7.08 5.16 6.29
C LEU A 38 8.05 3.99 6.08
N LEU A 39 8.13 3.06 7.03
CA LEU A 39 8.97 1.88 6.92
C LEU A 39 8.48 0.94 5.81
N HIS A 40 7.17 0.74 5.71
CA HIS A 40 6.57 -0.10 4.68
C HIS A 40 6.87 0.46 3.27
N SER A 41 6.73 1.78 3.06
CA SER A 41 7.03 2.38 1.76
C SER A 41 8.53 2.34 1.39
N ALA A 42 9.40 2.30 2.41
CA ALA A 42 10.82 2.10 2.27
C ALA A 42 11.22 0.62 2.06
N GLY A 43 10.28 -0.33 2.21
CA GLY A 43 10.58 -1.77 2.20
C GLY A 43 11.44 -2.20 3.39
N MET A 44 11.34 -1.49 4.50
CA MET A 44 12.07 -1.75 5.73
C MET A 44 11.25 -2.66 6.65
N LYS A 45 11.94 -3.40 7.52
CA LYS A 45 11.30 -4.27 8.50
C LYS A 45 10.51 -3.47 9.54
N SER A 46 9.46 -4.08 10.07
CA SER A 46 8.60 -3.46 11.10
C SER A 46 9.30 -3.23 12.44
N GLU A 47 10.35 -4.01 12.74
CA GLU A 47 11.16 -3.87 13.96
C GLU A 47 11.81 -2.49 14.11
N HIS A 48 12.15 -1.85 13.00
CA HIS A 48 12.69 -0.49 12.95
C HIS A 48 11.71 0.58 13.45
N CYS A 49 10.44 0.24 13.72
CA CYS A 49 9.47 1.19 14.29
C CYS A 49 9.89 1.67 15.70
N ARG A 50 10.61 0.82 16.44
CA ARG A 50 11.12 1.10 17.79
C ARG A 50 12.46 1.83 17.80
N TYR A 51 13.11 1.98 16.63
CA TYR A 51 14.40 2.64 16.54
C TYR A 51 14.28 4.12 16.90
N LEU A 52 15.24 4.60 17.67
CA LEU A 52 15.59 6.01 17.75
C LEU A 52 16.33 6.42 16.47
N TRP A 53 16.39 7.71 16.19
CA TRP A 53 17.03 8.18 14.97
C TRP A 53 18.50 7.73 14.83
N ASP A 54 19.22 7.62 15.94
CA ASP A 54 20.64 7.27 15.96
C ASP A 54 20.89 5.75 15.82
N ASP A 55 19.85 4.92 15.94
CA ASP A 55 19.95 3.47 15.75
C ASP A 55 20.01 3.09 14.26
N PHE A 56 19.59 4.00 13.37
CA PHE A 56 19.66 3.77 11.93
C PHE A 56 21.09 3.92 11.40
N SER A 57 21.51 2.95 10.61
CA SER A 57 22.67 3.09 9.74
C SER A 57 22.42 4.13 8.65
N ARG A 58 23.51 4.60 8.02
CA ARG A 58 23.43 5.57 6.92
C ARG A 58 22.66 5.01 5.72
N GLU A 59 22.84 3.72 5.45
CA GLU A 59 22.17 2.98 4.38
C GLU A 59 20.67 2.90 4.62
N GLU A 60 20.26 2.61 5.86
CA GLU A 60 18.86 2.58 6.27
C GLU A 60 18.21 3.98 6.20
N LEU A 61 18.92 5.03 6.61
CA LEU A 61 18.43 6.41 6.45
C LEU A 61 18.22 6.78 4.97
N HIS A 62 19.12 6.35 4.08
CA HIS A 62 18.92 6.52 2.64
C HIS A 62 17.73 5.69 2.11
N GLN A 63 17.51 4.50 2.64
CA GLN A 63 16.36 3.67 2.27
C GLN A 63 15.04 4.33 2.73
N LEU A 64 15.00 4.83 3.96
CA LEU A 64 13.88 5.59 4.51
C LEU A 64 13.58 6.84 3.67
N GLN A 65 14.62 7.59 3.29
CA GLN A 65 14.50 8.76 2.41
C GLN A 65 13.86 8.39 1.05
N ARG A 66 14.28 7.27 0.43
CA ARG A 66 13.68 6.78 -0.82
C ARG A 66 12.22 6.38 -0.63
N GLY A 67 11.88 5.74 0.49
CA GLY A 67 10.49 5.41 0.83
C GLY A 67 9.59 6.65 0.93
N ILE A 68 10.07 7.70 1.61
CA ILE A 68 9.36 8.99 1.72
C ILE A 68 9.17 9.63 0.33
N GLN A 69 10.18 9.58 -0.54
CA GLN A 69 10.06 10.11 -1.90
C GLN A 69 9.03 9.35 -2.73
N ARG A 70 8.93 8.03 -2.59
CA ARG A 70 7.88 7.22 -3.24
C ARG A 70 6.48 7.59 -2.76
N LEU A 71 6.30 7.76 -1.45
CA LEU A 71 5.03 8.22 -0.89
C LEU A 71 4.64 9.59 -1.44
N ARG A 72 5.59 10.51 -1.55
CA ARG A 72 5.34 11.83 -2.14
C ARG A 72 4.88 11.71 -3.60
N ALA A 73 5.53 10.88 -4.40
CA ALA A 73 5.12 10.66 -5.79
C ALA A 73 3.71 10.07 -5.90
N LEU A 74 3.33 9.16 -4.99
CA LEU A 74 1.97 8.63 -4.92
C LEU A 74 0.95 9.72 -4.54
N VAL A 75 1.25 10.55 -3.55
CA VAL A 75 0.39 11.68 -3.17
C VAL A 75 0.26 12.67 -4.32
N ASP A 76 1.32 12.95 -5.07
CA ASP A 76 1.28 13.84 -6.23
C ASP A 76 0.42 13.24 -7.37
N THR A 77 0.42 11.90 -7.52
CA THR A 77 -0.37 11.19 -8.54
C THR A 77 -1.84 11.11 -8.18
N PHE A 78 -2.15 10.76 -6.92
CA PHE A 78 -3.53 10.60 -6.44
C PHE A 78 -4.12 11.90 -5.89
N GLY A 79 -3.34 12.98 -5.80
CA GLY A 79 -3.78 14.24 -5.18
C GLY A 79 -4.93 14.93 -5.89
N GLN A 80 -5.21 14.57 -7.14
CA GLN A 80 -6.35 15.05 -7.93
C GLN A 80 -7.58 14.14 -7.84
N VAL A 81 -7.42 12.93 -7.28
CA VAL A 81 -8.47 11.92 -7.18
C VAL A 81 -9.37 12.26 -5.99
N GLY A 82 -10.64 12.51 -6.27
CA GLY A 82 -11.64 12.85 -5.27
C GLY A 82 -12.35 11.62 -4.73
N THR A 83 -13.13 11.79 -3.64
CA THR A 83 -13.91 10.69 -3.03
C THR A 83 -14.84 9.99 -4.03
N LEU A 84 -15.33 10.71 -5.03
CA LEU A 84 -16.23 10.17 -6.07
C LEU A 84 -15.54 9.21 -7.04
N ASP A 85 -14.21 9.27 -7.16
CA ASP A 85 -13.45 8.35 -7.99
C ASP A 85 -13.23 6.98 -7.30
N PHE A 86 -13.50 6.89 -5.99
CA PHE A 86 -13.44 5.64 -5.22
C PHE A 86 -14.77 4.88 -5.21
N VAL A 87 -15.48 4.86 -6.34
CA VAL A 87 -16.72 4.09 -6.50
C VAL A 87 -16.43 2.81 -7.25
N LYS A 88 -16.75 1.67 -6.61
CA LYS A 88 -16.72 0.37 -7.28
C LYS A 88 -17.89 0.30 -8.24
N GLU A 89 -17.61 0.20 -9.53
CA GLU A 89 -18.65 -0.04 -10.53
C GLU A 89 -19.42 -1.32 -10.16
N SER A 90 -20.72 -1.18 -9.90
CA SER A 90 -21.57 -2.32 -9.59
C SER A 90 -21.77 -3.12 -10.87
N ASN A 91 -21.32 -4.38 -10.87
CA ASN A 91 -21.50 -5.31 -11.99
C ASN A 91 -22.98 -5.66 -12.29
N SER A 92 -23.97 -4.94 -11.76
CA SER A 92 -25.39 -5.17 -12.03
C SER A 92 -25.80 -4.81 -13.46
N SER A 93 -24.94 -4.15 -14.26
CA SER A 93 -25.16 -3.93 -15.70
C SER A 93 -24.34 -4.82 -16.62
N ARG A 94 -23.44 -5.68 -16.12
CA ARG A 94 -22.79 -6.71 -16.95
C ARG A 94 -23.78 -7.84 -17.20
N LYS A 95 -24.76 -7.57 -18.07
CA LYS A 95 -25.51 -8.59 -18.79
C LYS A 95 -24.49 -9.59 -19.35
N SER A 96 -24.64 -10.85 -18.92
CA SER A 96 -24.16 -12.08 -19.54
C SER A 96 -23.43 -11.89 -20.88
N HIS A 97 -22.14 -11.59 -20.83
CA HIS A 97 -21.26 -11.78 -21.98
C HIS A 97 -20.12 -12.65 -21.49
N ASN A 98 -20.43 -13.95 -21.40
CA ASN A 98 -19.57 -15.13 -21.33
C ASN A 98 -20.37 -16.26 -20.66
N GLN A 99 -21.53 -16.61 -21.22
CA GLN A 99 -21.86 -18.03 -21.18
C GLN A 99 -20.98 -18.67 -22.27
N PRO A 100 -20.07 -19.60 -21.93
CA PRO A 100 -19.42 -20.39 -22.96
C PRO A 100 -20.51 -21.10 -23.76
N ALA A 101 -20.45 -20.97 -25.09
CA ALA A 101 -21.40 -21.63 -25.97
C ALA A 101 -21.44 -23.14 -25.65
N PRO A 102 -22.63 -23.76 -25.57
CA PRO A 102 -22.74 -25.17 -25.26
C PRO A 102 -21.99 -25.96 -26.33
N VAL A 103 -20.95 -26.68 -25.91
CA VAL A 103 -20.23 -27.62 -26.77
C VAL A 103 -21.22 -28.73 -27.14
N LYS A 104 -21.56 -28.84 -28.42
CA LYS A 104 -22.36 -29.96 -28.93
C LYS A 104 -21.50 -31.23 -28.85
N THR A 105 -21.54 -31.93 -27.73
CA THR A 105 -21.02 -33.29 -27.61
C THR A 105 -21.98 -34.23 -28.35
N TYR A 106 -21.61 -34.68 -29.55
CA TYR A 106 -22.18 -35.90 -30.14
C TYR A 106 -21.56 -37.10 -29.40
N GLY A 107 -22.11 -37.41 -28.24
CA GLY A 107 -21.75 -38.55 -27.40
C GLY A 107 -22.96 -39.01 -26.60
N PRO A 108 -22.96 -40.24 -26.04
CA PRO A 108 -24.15 -40.84 -25.44
C PRO A 108 -24.77 -39.91 -24.37
N GLU A 109 -26.09 -39.77 -24.39
CA GLU A 109 -26.85 -38.94 -23.45
C GLU A 109 -26.50 -39.29 -22.00
N MET A 110 -25.98 -38.31 -21.24
CA MET A 110 -25.83 -38.47 -19.80
C MET A 110 -27.16 -38.18 -19.11
N ILE A 111 -27.74 -39.19 -18.46
CA ILE A 111 -28.86 -39.00 -17.56
C ILE A 111 -28.33 -38.37 -16.26
N ALA A 112 -28.71 -37.13 -15.99
CA ALA A 112 -28.42 -36.49 -14.70
C ALA A 112 -29.17 -37.23 -13.58
N ALA A 113 -28.42 -37.74 -12.60
CA ALA A 113 -29.01 -38.40 -11.43
C ALA A 113 -29.92 -37.42 -10.67
N GLN A 114 -31.17 -37.82 -10.42
CA GLN A 114 -32.06 -37.06 -9.53
C GLN A 114 -31.46 -37.06 -8.13
N SER A 115 -31.31 -35.86 -7.57
CA SER A 115 -30.90 -35.65 -6.18
C SER A 115 -31.96 -36.28 -5.27
N MET A 116 -31.60 -37.33 -4.52
CA MET A 116 -32.47 -37.92 -3.52
C MET A 116 -32.65 -36.94 -2.36
N ALA A 117 -33.73 -36.15 -2.40
CA ALA A 117 -34.23 -35.45 -1.23
C ALA A 117 -35.09 -36.42 -0.41
N ASN A 118 -34.90 -36.38 0.91
CA ASN A 118 -35.62 -37.09 1.99
C ASN A 118 -35.02 -38.44 2.42
N MET A 119 -33.86 -38.40 3.08
CA MET A 119 -33.65 -39.31 4.22
C MET A 119 -34.33 -38.71 5.44
N HIS A 120 -35.54 -39.20 5.74
CA HIS A 120 -36.16 -39.01 7.05
C HIS A 120 -35.40 -39.88 8.05
N TYR A 121 -34.61 -39.29 8.94
CA TYR A 121 -34.18 -39.98 10.14
C TYR A 121 -35.40 -40.12 11.06
N THR A 122 -35.82 -41.35 11.32
CA THR A 122 -36.66 -41.66 12.47
C THR A 122 -35.76 -42.21 13.56
N ASP A 123 -35.65 -41.44 14.65
CA ASP A 123 -35.14 -41.92 15.93
C ASP A 123 -36.01 -43.09 16.42
N ASN A 124 -35.36 -44.18 16.81
CA ASN A 124 -35.82 -45.07 17.89
C ASN A 124 -34.65 -45.87 18.47
#